data_AF-A0A800D9P6-F1
#
_entry.id   AF-A0A800D9P6-F1
#
_cell.length_a   1.000
_cell.length_b   1.000
_cell.length_c   1.000
_cell.angle_alpha   90.00
_cell.angle_beta   90.00
_cell.angle_gamma   90.00
#
_symmetry.space_group_name_H-M   'P 1'
#
loop_
_entity.id
_entity.type
_entity.pdbx_description
1 polymer ?
#
loop_
_entity_poly.entity_id
_entity_poly.type
_entity_poly.pdbx_seq_one_letter_code
_entity_poly.pdbx_strand_id
1 'polypeptide(L)'
;GVLNKLLILAQLHQEELSIHLAQAALEDIAAARPTVSAEQILEVVAHHYQISQEELTGPSRARRFARPRQIAMYLMREETTASLSQIGRALGGRDHSTVLHACERIARMIEENEQLRREVTAIREILHRASRVPI
;
A
#
# COMPACT_ATOMS: atom_id res chain seq x y z
N GLY A 1 5.03 21.57 -1.92
CA GLY A 1 4.08 20.86 -2.82
C GLY A 1 4.70 20.66 -4.19
N VAL A 2 4.24 19.65 -4.93
CA VAL A 2 4.75 19.27 -6.28
C VAL A 2 4.74 20.44 -7.26
N LEU A 3 3.66 21.22 -7.28
CA LEU A 3 3.52 22.42 -8.11
C LEU A 3 4.62 23.46 -7.83
N ASN A 4 5.01 23.61 -6.56
CA ASN A 4 6.06 24.54 -6.15
C ASN A 4 7.45 24.06 -6.57
N LYS A 5 7.70 22.75 -6.59
CA LYS A 5 8.95 22.17 -7.10
C LYS A 5 9.06 22.33 -8.61
N LEU A 6 7.96 22.11 -9.35
CA LEU A 6 7.89 22.36 -10.79
C LEU A 6 8.16 23.82 -11.13
N LEU A 7 7.59 24.75 -10.36
CA LEU A 7 7.82 26.19 -10.52
C LEU A 7 9.29 26.54 -10.29
N ILE A 8 9.91 25.99 -9.23
CA ILE A 8 11.33 26.21 -8.91
C ILE A 8 12.24 25.61 -9.98
N LEU A 9 11.96 24.40 -10.49
CA LEU A 9 12.75 23.77 -11.54
C LEU A 9 12.68 24.54 -12.87
N ALA A 10 11.48 25.01 -13.25
CA ALA A 10 11.32 25.86 -14.44
C ALA A 10 12.09 27.19 -14.29
N GLN A 11 12.08 27.78 -13.09
CA GLN A 11 12.85 29.00 -12.79
C GLN A 11 14.37 28.77 -12.82
N LEU A 12 14.85 27.61 -12.37
CA LEU A 12 16.27 27.29 -12.30
C LEU A 12 16.88 26.98 -13.68
N HIS A 13 16.10 26.36 -14.57
CA HIS A 13 16.55 25.95 -15.91
C HIS A 13 16.34 27.02 -16.99
N GLN A 14 15.68 28.15 -16.68
CA GLN A 14 15.32 29.20 -17.64
C GLN A 14 14.59 28.68 -18.91
N GLU A 15 13.94 27.53 -18.82
CA GLU A 15 13.14 26.94 -19.91
C GLU A 15 11.65 27.06 -19.60
N GLU A 16 10.85 27.30 -20.64
CA GLU A 16 9.39 27.25 -20.55
C GLU A 16 8.94 25.86 -20.08
N LEU A 17 7.89 25.84 -19.26
CA LEU A 17 7.34 24.64 -18.63
C LEU A 17 7.05 23.57 -19.69
N SER A 18 7.99 22.62 -19.85
CA SER A 18 7.92 21.62 -20.91
C SER A 18 7.27 20.33 -20.40
N ILE A 19 6.64 19.57 -21.31
CA ILE A 19 6.10 18.24 -21.00
C ILE A 19 7.20 17.33 -20.44
N HIS A 20 8.44 17.50 -20.88
CA HIS A 20 9.60 16.76 -20.40
C HIS A 20 9.92 17.04 -18.92
N LEU A 21 9.86 18.31 -18.48
CA LEU A 21 10.03 18.70 -17.08
C LEU A 21 8.88 18.18 -16.19
N ALA A 22 7.65 18.20 -16.71
CA ALA A 22 6.49 17.63 -16.03
C ALA A 22 6.61 16.10 -15.87
N GLN A 23 7.11 15.41 -16.91
CA GLN A 23 7.38 13.97 -16.86
C GLN A 23 8.50 13.64 -15.88
N ALA A 24 9.63 14.34 -15.92
CA ALA A 24 10.75 14.12 -15.00
C ALA A 24 10.32 14.34 -13.54
N ALA A 25 9.54 15.38 -13.25
CA ALA A 25 9.01 15.62 -11.90
C ALA A 25 8.00 14.54 -11.47
N LEU A 26 7.18 14.03 -12.39
CA LEU A 26 6.24 12.95 -12.11
C LEU A 26 6.97 11.62 -11.84
N GLU A 27 8.03 11.33 -12.60
CA GLU A 27 8.91 10.19 -12.38
C GLU A 27 9.62 10.28 -11.04
N ASP A 28 10.12 11.46 -10.66
CA ASP A 28 10.73 11.71 -9.34
C ASP A 28 9.72 11.50 -8.20
N ILE A 29 8.46 11.89 -8.39
CA ILE A 29 7.39 11.66 -7.41
C ILE A 29 7.03 10.18 -7.33
N ALA A 30 7.04 9.47 -8.46
CA ALA A 30 6.79 8.03 -8.49
C ALA A 30 7.95 7.26 -7.83
N ALA A 31 9.20 7.68 -8.05
CA ALA A 31 10.41 7.13 -7.45
C ALA A 31 10.53 7.45 -5.95
N ALA A 32 9.99 8.60 -5.51
CA ALA A 32 9.93 8.99 -4.10
C ALA A 32 8.79 8.31 -3.32
N ARG A 33 8.03 7.37 -3.91
CA ARG A 33 7.11 6.56 -3.12
C ARG A 33 7.94 5.72 -2.15
N PRO A 34 7.74 5.86 -0.83
CA PRO A 34 8.40 4.97 0.11
C PRO A 34 8.04 3.52 -0.26
N THR A 35 9.06 2.70 -0.45
CA THR A 35 8.89 1.27 -0.70
C THR A 35 8.48 0.60 0.62
N VAL A 36 7.18 0.56 0.87
CA VAL A 36 6.64 -0.18 2.01
C VAL A 36 6.94 -1.67 1.79
N SER A 37 7.50 -2.35 2.79
CA SER A 37 7.77 -3.78 2.71
C SER A 37 6.52 -4.59 3.05
N ALA A 38 6.43 -5.82 2.53
CA ALA A 38 5.35 -6.75 2.89
C ALA A 38 5.33 -7.01 4.41
N GLU A 39 6.49 -7.05 5.05
CA GLU A 39 6.63 -7.29 6.49
C GLU A 39 6.06 -6.12 7.31
N GLN A 40 6.34 -4.87 6.91
CA GLN A 40 5.74 -3.69 7.52
C GLN A 40 4.21 -3.70 7.42
N ILE A 41 3.67 -4.15 6.28
CA ILE A 41 2.22 -4.27 6.10
C ILE A 41 1.63 -5.31 7.06
N LEU A 42 2.28 -6.48 7.20
CA LEU A 42 1.83 -7.51 8.13
C LEU A 42 1.84 -6.99 9.57
N GLU A 43 2.90 -6.32 9.97
CA GLU A 43 3.05 -5.76 11.31
C GLU A 43 1.96 -4.72 11.62
N VAL A 44 1.79 -3.73 10.76
CA VAL A 44 0.80 -2.65 10.98
C VAL A 44 -0.62 -3.20 10.96
N VAL A 45 -0.95 -4.11 10.04
CA VAL A 45 -2.28 -4.72 9.99
C VAL A 45 -2.53 -5.58 11.24
N ALA A 46 -1.58 -6.43 11.63
CA ALA A 46 -1.70 -7.25 12.83
C ALA A 46 -1.92 -6.38 14.08
N HIS A 47 -1.14 -5.31 14.23
CA HIS A 47 -1.26 -4.35 15.32
C HIS A 47 -2.62 -3.63 15.31
N HIS A 48 -3.06 -3.15 14.16
CA HIS A 48 -4.34 -2.44 14.02
C HIS A 48 -5.53 -3.31 14.45
N TYR A 49 -5.50 -4.60 14.11
CA TYR A 49 -6.56 -5.54 14.46
C TYR A 49 -6.35 -6.28 15.77
N GLN A 50 -5.29 -5.95 16.52
CA GLN A 50 -4.95 -6.58 17.80
C GLN A 50 -4.86 -8.11 17.71
N ILE A 51 -4.25 -8.60 16.62
CA ILE A 51 -3.94 -10.02 16.41
C ILE A 51 -2.44 -10.21 16.21
N SER A 52 -1.95 -11.42 16.42
CA SER A 52 -0.57 -11.76 16.09
C SER A 52 -0.37 -11.90 14.59
N GLN A 53 0.88 -11.73 14.12
CA GLN A 53 1.24 -12.03 12.72
C GLN A 53 1.03 -13.52 12.40
N GLU A 54 1.19 -14.40 13.37
CA GLU A 54 0.92 -15.84 13.26
C GLU A 54 -0.57 -16.12 13.02
N GLU A 55 -1.47 -15.43 13.73
CA GLU A 55 -2.91 -15.52 13.46
C GLU A 55 -3.28 -14.91 12.09
N LEU A 56 -2.62 -13.81 11.72
CA LEU A 56 -2.81 -13.16 10.42
C LEU A 56 -2.38 -14.07 9.26
N THR A 57 -1.27 -14.78 9.39
CA THR A 57 -0.74 -15.70 8.37
C THR A 57 -1.34 -17.11 8.47
N GLY A 58 -1.84 -17.50 9.64
CA GLY A 58 -2.35 -18.83 9.94
C GLY A 58 -3.61 -19.24 9.17
N PRO A 59 -4.01 -20.51 9.21
CA PRO A 59 -5.03 -21.08 8.31
C PRO A 59 -6.47 -20.69 8.69
N SER A 60 -6.70 -20.11 9.87
CA SER A 60 -8.05 -19.87 10.40
C SER A 60 -8.88 -18.96 9.48
N ARG A 61 -10.10 -19.41 9.19
CA ARG A 61 -11.08 -18.71 8.33
C ARG A 61 -12.05 -17.85 9.13
N ALA A 62 -11.91 -17.79 10.45
CA ALA A 62 -12.78 -16.95 11.29
C ALA A 62 -12.72 -15.49 10.82
N ARG A 63 -13.87 -14.79 10.82
CA ARG A 63 -13.99 -13.43 10.27
C ARG A 63 -12.98 -12.46 10.88
N ARG A 64 -12.67 -12.60 12.18
CA ARG A 64 -11.67 -11.81 12.92
C ARG A 64 -10.25 -11.90 12.35
N PHE A 65 -9.92 -12.97 11.62
CA PHE A 65 -8.61 -13.16 10.97
C PHE A 65 -8.68 -12.98 9.46
N ALA A 66 -9.76 -13.47 8.84
CA ALA A 66 -9.92 -13.42 7.40
C ALA A 66 -10.07 -11.98 6.88
N ARG A 67 -10.75 -11.09 7.61
CA ARG A 67 -10.89 -9.67 7.24
C ARG A 67 -9.55 -8.93 7.24
N PRO A 68 -8.78 -8.90 8.35
CA PRO A 68 -7.45 -8.30 8.39
C PRO A 68 -6.53 -8.84 7.30
N ARG A 69 -6.55 -10.15 7.09
CA ARG A 69 -5.71 -10.82 6.09
C ARG A 69 -5.98 -10.37 4.66
N GLN A 70 -7.25 -10.24 4.29
CA GLN A 70 -7.59 -9.77 2.95
C GLN A 70 -7.24 -8.30 2.76
N ILE A 71 -7.32 -7.51 3.82
CA ILE A 71 -6.87 -6.11 3.82
C ILE A 71 -5.35 -6.06 3.66
N ALA A 72 -4.59 -6.95 4.33
CA ALA A 72 -3.16 -7.08 4.10
C ALA A 72 -2.84 -7.47 2.64
N MET A 73 -3.59 -8.40 2.03
CA MET A 73 -3.43 -8.75 0.61
C MET A 73 -3.63 -7.54 -0.30
N TYR A 74 -4.71 -6.80 -0.07
CA TYR A 74 -5.04 -5.60 -0.82
C TYR A 74 -3.95 -4.53 -0.67
N LEU A 75 -3.51 -4.24 0.57
CA LEU A 75 -2.45 -3.28 0.83
C LEU A 75 -1.12 -3.71 0.21
N MET A 76 -0.75 -4.98 0.29
CA MET A 76 0.47 -5.47 -0.38
C MET A 76 0.40 -5.28 -1.89
N ARG A 77 -0.79 -5.46 -2.49
CA ARG A 77 -0.99 -5.26 -3.92
C ARG A 77 -0.87 -3.79 -4.34
N GLU A 78 -1.30 -2.87 -3.49
CA GLU A 78 -1.36 -1.43 -3.81
C GLU A 78 -0.09 -0.66 -3.42
N GLU A 79 0.57 -1.07 -2.32
CA GLU A 79 1.68 -0.33 -1.71
C GLU A 79 3.06 -0.96 -2.01
N THR A 80 3.10 -2.11 -2.70
CA THR A 80 4.35 -2.82 -3.02
C THR A 80 4.40 -3.27 -4.49
N THR A 81 5.57 -3.73 -4.93
CA THR A 81 5.77 -4.32 -6.27
C THR A 81 5.60 -5.85 -6.28
N ALA A 82 5.08 -6.44 -5.20
CA ALA A 82 4.94 -7.89 -5.07
C ALA A 82 3.88 -8.47 -6.03
N SER A 83 4.23 -9.57 -6.70
CA SER A 83 3.29 -10.38 -7.47
C SER A 83 2.28 -11.08 -6.57
N LEU A 84 1.13 -11.51 -7.14
CA LEU A 84 0.08 -12.23 -6.38
C LEU A 84 0.64 -13.49 -5.68
N SER A 85 1.55 -14.21 -6.33
CA SER A 85 2.20 -15.39 -5.75
C SER A 85 3.16 -15.01 -4.61
N GLN A 86 3.87 -13.89 -4.70
CA GLN A 86 4.70 -13.38 -3.59
C GLN A 86 3.85 -13.00 -2.38
N ILE A 87 2.73 -12.29 -2.61
CA ILE A 87 1.76 -11.91 -1.56
C ILE A 87 1.18 -13.17 -0.89
N GLY A 88 0.79 -14.17 -1.70
CA GLY A 88 0.28 -15.44 -1.21
C GLY A 88 1.27 -16.17 -0.30
N ARG A 89 2.56 -16.20 -0.69
CA ARG A 89 3.64 -16.79 0.14
C ARG A 89 3.83 -16.04 1.46
N ALA A 90 3.88 -14.70 1.42
CA ALA A 90 4.01 -13.88 2.63
C ALA A 90 2.86 -14.08 3.63
N LEU A 91 1.68 -14.41 3.11
CA LEU A 91 0.50 -14.74 3.91
C LEU A 91 0.31 -16.25 3.99
N GLY A 92 1.30 -17.00 4.47
CA GLY A 92 1.13 -18.42 4.81
C GLY A 92 0.85 -19.36 3.64
N GLY A 93 1.44 -19.10 2.46
CA GLY A 93 1.40 -20.03 1.32
C GLY A 93 0.05 -20.10 0.60
N ARG A 94 -0.67 -18.99 0.50
CA ARG A 94 -1.99 -18.92 -0.16
C ARG A 94 -1.86 -18.87 -1.68
N ASP A 95 -2.84 -19.47 -2.36
CA ASP A 95 -2.88 -19.46 -3.82
C ASP A 95 -3.09 -18.04 -4.37
N HIS A 96 -2.45 -17.74 -5.50
CA HIS A 96 -2.52 -16.44 -6.17
C HIS A 96 -3.96 -16.02 -6.52
N SER A 97 -4.85 -16.96 -6.88
CA SER A 97 -6.26 -16.68 -7.13
C SER A 97 -7.00 -16.24 -5.86
N THR A 98 -6.61 -16.79 -4.70
CA THR A 98 -7.16 -16.35 -3.39
C THR A 98 -6.77 -14.90 -3.11
N VAL A 99 -5.54 -14.51 -3.44
CA VAL A 99 -5.06 -13.13 -3.32
C VAL A 99 -5.84 -12.21 -4.26
N LEU A 100 -6.00 -12.60 -5.52
CA LEU A 100 -6.77 -11.83 -6.51
C LEU A 100 -8.21 -11.57 -6.03
N HIS A 101 -8.93 -12.62 -5.65
CA HIS A 101 -10.29 -12.51 -5.14
C HIS A 101 -10.39 -11.67 -3.87
N ALA A 102 -9.40 -11.75 -2.98
CA ALA A 102 -9.35 -10.90 -1.80
C ALA A 102 -9.20 -9.43 -2.16
N CYS A 103 -8.28 -9.09 -3.08
CA CYS A 103 -8.07 -7.73 -3.54
C CYS A 103 -9.33 -7.15 -4.20
N GLU A 104 -9.96 -7.87 -5.13
CA GLU A 104 -11.21 -7.45 -5.78
C GLU A 104 -12.35 -7.25 -4.79
N ARG A 105 -12.42 -8.12 -3.77
CA ARG A 105 -13.44 -8.02 -2.72
C ARG A 105 -13.23 -6.79 -1.85
N ILE A 106 -12.00 -6.53 -1.41
CA ILE A 106 -11.71 -5.35 -0.58
C ILE A 106 -11.88 -4.06 -1.39
N ALA A 107 -11.44 -4.02 -2.65
CA ALA A 107 -11.63 -2.87 -3.53
C ALA A 107 -13.11 -2.48 -3.65
N ARG A 108 -13.99 -3.43 -4.01
CA ARG A 108 -15.45 -3.19 -4.07
C ARG A 108 -16.01 -2.73 -2.73
N MET A 109 -15.61 -3.37 -1.64
CA MET A 109 -16.11 -3.01 -0.33
C MET A 109 -15.67 -1.63 0.15
N ILE A 110 -14.51 -1.14 -0.27
CA ILE A 110 -14.06 0.24 0.02
C ILE A 110 -14.96 1.26 -0.69
N GLU A 111 -15.47 0.92 -1.88
CA GLU A 111 -16.41 1.77 -2.62
C GLU A 111 -17.77 1.86 -1.90
N GLU A 112 -18.26 0.74 -1.37
CA GLU A 112 -19.59 0.61 -0.76
C GLU A 112 -19.63 0.96 0.74
N ASN A 113 -18.52 0.82 1.47
CA ASN A 113 -18.47 0.93 2.93
C ASN A 113 -17.49 2.02 3.37
N GLU A 114 -18.05 3.15 3.81
CA GLU A 114 -17.26 4.30 4.27
C GLU A 114 -16.39 3.96 5.50
N GLN A 115 -16.89 3.13 6.43
CA GLN A 115 -16.11 2.73 7.61
C GLN A 115 -14.86 1.94 7.21
N LEU A 116 -14.99 0.99 6.29
CA LEU A 116 -13.86 0.23 5.77
C LEU A 116 -12.89 1.13 5.00
N ARG A 117 -13.40 2.11 4.24
CA ARG A 117 -12.56 3.08 3.54
C ARG A 117 -11.70 3.87 4.52
N ARG A 118 -12.31 4.43 5.57
CA ARG A 118 -11.60 5.17 6.62
C ARG A 118 -10.56 4.30 7.32
N GLU A 119 -10.91 3.06 7.61
CA GLU A 119 -10.01 2.06 8.22
C GLU A 119 -8.78 1.79 7.36
N VAL A 120 -8.97 1.49 6.07
CA VAL A 120 -7.86 1.25 5.12
C VAL A 120 -7.01 2.50 4.93
N THR A 121 -7.63 3.70 4.87
CA THR A 121 -6.90 4.96 4.81
C THR A 121 -6.05 5.19 6.06
N ALA A 122 -6.56 4.92 7.26
CA ALA A 122 -5.79 5.05 8.50
C ALA A 122 -4.59 4.11 8.52
N ILE A 123 -4.74 2.86 8.05
CA ILE A 123 -3.62 1.92 7.93
C ILE A 123 -2.56 2.44 6.94
N ARG A 124 -2.98 2.97 5.78
CA ARG A 124 -2.06 3.58 4.79
C ARG A 124 -1.27 4.74 5.39
N GLU A 125 -1.92 5.61 6.15
CA GLU A 125 -1.24 6.74 6.79
C GLU A 125 -0.15 6.28 7.77
N ILE A 126 -0.40 5.20 8.52
CA ILE A 126 0.60 4.62 9.43
C ILE A 126 1.78 4.06 8.64
N LEU A 127 1.51 3.30 7.56
CA LEU A 127 2.55 2.72 6.70
C LEU A 127 3.46 3.79 6.09
N HIS A 128 2.88 4.89 5.59
CA HIS A 128 3.64 5.99 4.99
C HIS A 128 4.39 6.85 6.01
N ARG A 129 4.03 6.81 7.29
CA ARG A 129 4.81 7.43 8.37
C ARG A 129 5.99 6.56 8.77
N ALA A 130 5.78 5.25 8.89
CA ALA A 130 6.82 4.29 9.25
C ALA A 130 7.94 4.21 8.20
N SER A 131 7.61 4.37 6.92
CA SER A 131 8.55 4.29 5.81
C SER A 131 9.35 5.58 5.53
N ARG A 132 9.04 6.69 6.21
CA ARG A 132 9.74 7.98 6.06
C ARG A 132 10.94 8.15 6.99
N VAL A 133 11.33 7.14 7.76
CA VAL A 133 12.53 7.25 8.62
C VAL A 133 13.78 7.14 7.74
N PRO A 134 14.57 8.22 7.59
CA PRO A 134 15.86 8.13 6.92
C PRO A 134 16.85 7.41 7.85
N ILE A 135 17.62 6.47 7.30
CA ILE A 135 18.87 5.98 7.90
C ILE A 135 19.91 7.08 7.78
#